data_AF-A0A7W7SKB8-F1
#
_entry.id   AF-A0A7W7SKB8-F1
#
_cell.length_a   1.000
_cell.length_b   1.000
_cell.length_c   1.000
_cell.angle_alpha   90.00
_cell.angle_beta   90.00
_cell.angle_gamma   90.00
#
_symmetry.space_group_name_H-M   'P 1'
#
loop_
_entity.id
_entity.type
_entity.pdbx_description
1 polymer ?
#
loop_
_entity_poly.entity_id
_entity_poly.type
_entity_poly.pdbx_seq_one_letter_code
_entity_poly.pdbx_strand_id
1 'polypeptide(L)'
;MNAIDRNGDGVMDMLPDETRTHLKTVHNVGEEFEGTWRTALGVIDSTEIGGGPMGRKFMEGFEPNVKELRSILDKIPDDYRQLANWGYKAAQIYQGADDEAVQEFPRNSQP
;
A
#
# COMPACT_ATOMS: atom_id res chain seq x y z
N MET A 1 21.16 5.14 -0.42
CA MET A 1 21.36 6.25 -1.39
C MET A 1 19.97 6.72 -1.78
N ASN A 2 19.21 7.32 -0.86
CA ASN A 2 19.35 8.63 -0.19
C ASN A 2 18.57 9.65 -1.01
N ALA A 3 17.47 10.16 -0.43
CA ALA A 3 16.78 11.33 -0.91
C ALA A 3 17.81 12.40 -1.27
N ILE A 4 17.79 12.82 -2.54
CA ILE A 4 18.77 13.75 -3.08
C ILE A 4 18.25 15.14 -2.74
N ASP A 5 18.92 15.84 -1.82
CA ASP A 5 18.86 17.30 -1.74
C ASP A 5 19.57 17.84 -3.01
N ARG A 6 18.79 18.27 -3.99
CA ARG A 6 19.24 18.71 -5.32
C ARG A 6 19.69 20.16 -5.32
N ASN A 7 19.23 20.99 -4.39
CA ASN A 7 19.50 22.42 -4.37
C ASN A 7 20.44 22.86 -3.21
N GLY A 8 20.72 21.95 -2.26
CA GLY A 8 21.61 22.17 -1.12
C GLY A 8 20.97 22.97 0.02
N ASP A 9 19.64 23.04 0.09
CA ASP A 9 18.91 23.80 1.11
C ASP A 9 18.67 23.03 2.42
N GLY A 10 19.08 21.76 2.48
CA GLY A 10 18.87 20.89 3.63
C GLY A 10 17.47 20.29 3.74
N VAL A 11 16.62 20.44 2.72
CA VAL A 11 15.30 19.82 2.57
C VAL A 11 15.42 18.62 1.62
N MET A 12 14.68 17.54 1.90
CA MET A 12 14.63 16.41 0.96
C MET A 12 13.88 16.82 -0.30
N ASP A 13 14.53 16.93 -1.46
CA ASP A 13 13.79 17.12 -2.70
C ASP A 13 12.98 15.88 -3.06
N MET A 14 11.66 16.01 -2.95
CA MET A 14 10.71 15.04 -3.47
C MET A 14 10.29 15.48 -4.86
N LEU A 15 10.36 14.58 -5.85
CA LEU A 15 9.67 14.76 -7.12
C LEU A 15 8.20 14.40 -6.94
N PRO A 16 7.27 15.36 -6.81
CA PRO A 16 5.93 15.05 -6.32
C PRO A 16 5.12 14.23 -7.31
N ASP A 17 5.27 14.50 -8.61
CA ASP A 17 4.57 13.76 -9.67
C ASP A 17 5.07 12.31 -9.80
N GLU A 18 6.38 12.09 -9.71
CA GLU A 18 6.97 10.75 -9.72
C GLU A 18 6.57 9.99 -8.44
N THR A 19 6.62 10.66 -7.29
CA THR A 19 6.19 10.09 -6.01
C THR A 19 4.71 9.68 -6.03
N ARG A 20 3.83 10.56 -6.51
CA ARG A 20 2.39 10.26 -6.69
C ARG A 20 2.17 9.09 -7.64
N THR A 21 2.97 8.99 -8.71
CA THR A 21 2.91 7.87 -9.66
C THR A 21 3.25 6.54 -8.96
N HIS A 22 4.33 6.49 -8.18
CA HIS A 22 4.68 5.29 -7.44
C HIS A 22 3.67 4.93 -6.35
N LEU A 23 3.12 5.92 -5.64
CA LEU A 23 2.06 5.69 -4.65
C LEU A 23 0.79 5.13 -5.28
N LYS A 24 0.45 5.56 -6.50
CA LYS A 24 -0.64 4.97 -7.29
C LYS A 24 -0.36 3.51 -7.61
N THR A 25 0.89 3.17 -7.98
CA THR A 25 1.29 1.79 -8.19
C THR A 25 1.12 0.95 -6.92
N VAL A 26 1.54 1.45 -5.75
CA VAL A 26 1.35 0.77 -4.45
C VAL A 26 -0.12 0.52 -4.18
N HIS A 27 -0.98 1.53 -4.37
CA HIS A 27 -2.43 1.37 -4.23
C HIS A 27 -2.98 0.28 -5.16
N ASN A 28 -2.63 0.33 -6.45
CA ASN A 28 -3.12 -0.61 -7.45
C ASN A 28 -2.70 -2.05 -7.16
N VAL A 29 -1.48 -2.27 -6.65
CA VAL A 29 -1.02 -3.61 -6.23
C VAL A 29 -1.88 -4.15 -5.09
N GLY A 30 -2.28 -3.31 -4.13
CA GLY A 30 -3.21 -3.69 -3.06
C GLY A 30 -4.57 -4.15 -3.59
N GLU A 31 -5.13 -3.41 -4.56
CA GLU A 31 -6.41 -3.75 -5.21
C GLU A 31 -6.33 -5.02 -6.06
N GLU A 32 -5.24 -5.21 -6.81
CA GLU A 32 -5.01 -6.44 -7.59
C GLU A 32 -4.87 -7.66 -6.69
N PHE A 33 -4.14 -7.51 -5.58
CA PHE A 33 -4.02 -8.55 -4.57
C PHE A 33 -5.40 -8.88 -3.97
N GLU A 34 -6.21 -7.88 -3.60
CA GLU A 34 -7.56 -8.09 -3.08
C GLU A 34 -8.42 -8.90 -4.06
N GLY A 35 -8.46 -8.50 -5.33
CA GLY A 35 -9.23 -9.20 -6.35
C GLY A 35 -8.78 -10.65 -6.56
N THR A 36 -7.47 -10.88 -6.63
CA THR A 36 -6.89 -12.22 -6.78
C THR A 36 -7.19 -13.10 -5.56
N TRP A 37 -7.07 -12.53 -4.36
CA TRP A 37 -7.33 -13.24 -3.11
C TRP A 37 -8.81 -13.62 -2.96
N ARG A 38 -9.73 -12.69 -3.25
CA ARG A 38 -11.18 -12.96 -3.25
C ARG A 38 -11.56 -14.06 -4.23
N THR A 39 -10.93 -14.08 -5.40
CA THR A 39 -11.14 -15.15 -6.39
C THR A 39 -10.68 -16.50 -5.86
N ALA A 40 -9.49 -16.56 -5.26
CA ALA A 40 -8.96 -17.79 -4.66
C ALA A 40 -9.86 -18.29 -3.51
N LEU A 41 -10.35 -17.38 -2.65
CA LEU A 41 -11.30 -17.72 -1.59
C LEU A 41 -12.59 -18.33 -2.12
N GLY A 42 -13.16 -17.75 -3.18
CA GLY A 42 -14.36 -18.30 -3.82
C GLY A 42 -14.17 -19.75 -4.29
N VAL A 43 -12.98 -20.09 -4.81
CA VAL A 43 -12.64 -21.47 -5.20
C VAL A 43 -12.53 -22.38 -3.99
N ILE A 44 -11.85 -21.95 -2.93
CA ILE A 44 -11.68 -22.72 -1.70
C ILE A 44 -13.05 -23.01 -1.05
N ASP A 45 -13.91 -22.01 -0.93
CA ASP A 45 -15.24 -22.14 -0.34
C ASP A 45 -16.20 -22.98 -1.18
N SER A 46 -15.95 -23.11 -2.48
CA SER A 46 -16.77 -23.94 -3.39
C SER A 46 -16.44 -25.44 -3.31
N THR A 47 -15.39 -25.84 -2.58
CA THR A 47 -14.99 -27.25 -2.51
C THR A 47 -15.70 -27.96 -1.37
N GLU A 48 -16.53 -28.96 -1.67
CA GLU A 48 -17.20 -29.81 -0.68
C GLU A 48 -16.23 -30.82 -0.03
N ILE A 49 -15.28 -30.32 0.76
CA ILE A 49 -14.41 -31.15 1.61
C ILE A 49 -15.08 -31.26 2.98
N GLY A 50 -15.07 -32.45 3.58
CA GLY A 50 -15.49 -32.61 4.98
C GLY A 50 -16.80 -33.37 5.23
N GLY A 51 -17.56 -33.74 4.19
CA GLY A 51 -18.87 -34.40 4.35
C GLY A 51 -18.82 -35.79 4.99
N GLY A 52 -17.70 -36.51 4.86
CA GLY A 52 -17.50 -37.85 5.44
C GLY A 52 -16.78 -37.84 6.80
N PRO A 53 -16.81 -38.93 7.58
CA PRO A 53 -16.13 -39.03 8.88
C PRO A 53 -14.62 -38.72 8.85
N MET A 54 -13.90 -39.15 7.82
CA MET A 54 -12.49 -38.76 7.62
C MET A 54 -12.35 -37.28 7.24
N GLY A 55 -13.27 -36.76 6.43
CA GLY A 55 -13.31 -35.35 6.06
C GLY A 55 -13.49 -34.45 7.28
N ARG A 56 -14.40 -34.78 8.20
CA ARG A 56 -14.60 -34.02 9.44
C ARG A 56 -13.34 -33.96 10.30
N LYS A 57 -12.64 -35.09 10.48
CA LYS A 57 -11.35 -35.11 11.21
C LYS A 57 -10.26 -34.32 10.51
N PHE A 58 -10.23 -34.31 9.18
CA PHE A 58 -9.31 -33.46 8.44
C PHE A 58 -9.62 -31.97 8.67
N MET A 59 -10.91 -31.60 8.61
CA MET A 59 -11.36 -30.22 8.81
C MET A 59 -11.02 -29.68 10.20
N GLU A 60 -11.03 -30.51 11.26
CA GLU A 60 -10.63 -30.11 12.62
C GLU A 60 -9.21 -29.51 12.69
N GLY A 61 -8.26 -30.03 11.89
CA GLY A 61 -6.90 -29.49 11.81
C GLY A 61 -6.70 -28.45 10.71
N PHE A 62 -7.55 -28.48 9.68
CA PHE A 62 -7.45 -27.61 8.51
C PHE A 62 -8.08 -26.24 8.75
N GLU A 63 -9.28 -26.18 9.36
CA GLU A 63 -10.03 -24.93 9.55
C GLU A 63 -9.30 -23.85 10.35
N PRO A 64 -8.61 -24.15 11.47
CA PRO A 64 -7.93 -23.11 12.25
C PRO A 64 -6.85 -22.40 11.43
N ASN A 65 -6.06 -23.16 10.69
CA ASN A 65 -4.98 -22.62 9.85
C ASN A 65 -5.53 -21.81 8.67
N VAL A 66 -6.61 -22.28 8.05
CA VAL A 66 -7.29 -21.52 6.99
C VAL A 66 -7.87 -20.21 7.53
N LYS A 67 -8.47 -20.24 8.72
CA LYS A 67 -9.02 -19.03 9.36
C LYS A 67 -7.93 -18.02 9.68
N GLU A 68 -6.79 -18.46 10.19
CA GLU A 68 -5.64 -17.60 10.48
C GLU A 68 -5.06 -17.02 9.19
N LEU A 69 -4.87 -17.85 8.16
CA LEU A 69 -4.42 -17.41 6.85
C LEU A 69 -5.35 -16.34 6.26
N ARG A 70 -6.68 -16.55 6.33
CA ARG A 70 -7.68 -15.55 5.89
C ARG A 70 -7.53 -14.22 6.63
N SER A 71 -7.42 -14.28 7.96
CA SER A 71 -7.26 -13.09 8.80
C SER A 71 -6.02 -12.25 8.45
N ILE A 72 -4.92 -12.90 8.04
CA ILE A 72 -3.71 -12.21 7.60
C ILE A 72 -3.90 -11.60 6.22
N LEU A 73 -4.37 -12.40 5.26
CA LEU A 73 -4.46 -11.98 3.86
C LEU A 73 -5.53 -10.90 3.66
N ASP A 74 -6.60 -10.90 4.45
CA ASP A 74 -7.65 -9.87 4.39
C ASP A 74 -7.15 -8.48 4.81
N LYS A 75 -6.04 -8.39 5.55
CA LYS A 75 -5.46 -7.09 6.00
C LYS A 75 -4.50 -6.48 5.01
N ILE A 76 -3.86 -7.30 4.17
CA ILE A 76 -2.82 -6.83 3.23
C ILE A 76 -3.35 -5.71 2.31
N PRO A 77 -4.53 -5.82 1.66
CA PRO A 77 -5.06 -4.72 0.85
C PRO A 77 -5.19 -3.41 1.62
N ASP A 78 -5.67 -3.48 2.87
CA ASP A 78 -5.84 -2.30 3.72
C ASP A 78 -4.49 -1.66 4.09
N ASP A 79 -3.45 -2.46 4.31
CA ASP A 79 -2.10 -1.95 4.57
C ASP A 79 -1.53 -1.23 3.34
N TYR A 80 -1.70 -1.78 2.13
CA TYR A 80 -1.31 -1.12 0.89
C TYR A 80 -2.07 0.19 0.66
N ARG A 81 -3.39 0.19 0.88
CA ARG A 81 -4.24 1.40 0.78
C ARG A 81 -3.80 2.46 1.77
N GLN A 82 -3.57 2.09 3.03
CA GLN A 82 -3.09 3.02 4.05
C GLN A 82 -1.72 3.58 3.68
N LEU A 83 -0.77 2.74 3.30
CA LEU A 83 0.57 3.18 2.91
C LEU A 83 0.53 4.21 1.78
N ALA A 84 -0.26 3.94 0.73
CA ALA A 84 -0.45 4.87 -0.37
C ALA A 84 -1.06 6.20 0.10
N ASN A 85 -2.11 6.15 0.93
CA ASN A 85 -2.78 7.33 1.48
C ASN A 85 -1.85 8.19 2.35
N TRP A 86 -1.04 7.57 3.21
CA TRP A 86 -0.04 8.28 4.02
C TRP A 86 1.02 8.93 3.14
N GLY A 87 1.49 8.23 2.11
CA GLY A 87 2.42 8.80 1.14
C GLY A 87 1.83 9.97 0.37
N TYR A 88 0.56 9.91 -0.04
CA TYR A 88 -0.09 11.02 -0.73
C TYR A 88 -0.18 12.26 0.16
N LYS A 89 -0.52 12.09 1.44
CA LYS A 89 -0.52 13.18 2.42
C LYS A 89 0.87 13.79 2.60
N ALA A 90 1.91 12.96 2.70
CA ALA A 90 3.28 13.43 2.80
C ALA A 90 3.71 14.23 1.56
N ALA A 91 3.37 13.77 0.36
CA ALA A 91 3.64 14.50 -0.88
C ALA A 91 2.90 15.84 -0.97
N GLN A 92 1.66 15.90 -0.46
CA GLN A 92 0.90 17.16 -0.37
C GLN A 92 1.52 18.15 0.62
N ILE A 93 1.94 17.68 1.81
CA ILE A 93 2.62 18.52 2.80
C ILE A 93 3.92 19.07 2.23
N TYR A 94 4.69 18.22 1.52
CA TYR A 94 5.92 18.63 0.87
C TYR A 94 5.70 19.77 -0.14
N GLN A 95 4.73 19.61 -1.05
CA GLN A 95 4.42 20.65 -2.04
C GLN A 95 3.93 21.95 -1.40
N GLY A 96 3.10 21.86 -0.35
CA GLY A 96 2.66 23.06 0.38
C GLY A 96 3.83 23.81 1.01
N ALA A 97 4.79 23.09 1.60
CA ALA A 97 5.98 23.71 2.17
C ALA A 97 6.89 24.34 1.11
N ASP A 98 7.03 23.71 -0.07
CA ASP A 98 7.78 24.27 -1.20
C ASP A 98 7.12 25.55 -1.75
N ASP A 99 5.79 25.54 -1.91
CA ASP A 99 5.02 26.71 -2.34
C ASP A 99 5.12 27.89 -1.35
N GLU A 100 5.07 27.60 -0.04
CA GLU A 100 5.26 28.61 1.02
C GLU A 100 6.69 29.19 1.00
N ALA A 101 7.71 28.33 0.86
CA ALA A 101 9.10 28.75 0.80
C ALA A 101 9.39 29.65 -0.42
N VAL A 102 8.79 29.35 -1.58
CA VAL A 102 8.88 30.19 -2.78
C VAL A 102 8.26 31.57 -2.58
N GLN A 103 7.20 31.69 -1.78
CA GLN A 103 6.58 32.99 -1.46
C GLN A 103 7.39 33.81 -0.46
N GLU A 104 7.99 33.16 0.54
CA GLU A 104 8.79 33.83 1.59
C GLU A 104 10.19 34.20 1.10
N PHE A 105 10.78 33.38 0.22
CA PHE A 105 12.09 33.58 -0.40
C PHE A 105 11.96 33.51 -1.92
N PRO A 106 11.34 34.52 -2.58
CA PRO A 106 11.32 34.56 -4.04
C PRO A 106 12.76 34.49 -4.52
N ARG A 107 13.06 33.52 -5.40
CA ARG A 107 14.40 33.31 -5.96
C ARG A 107 14.91 34.64 -6.50
N ASN A 108 15.70 35.34 -5.70
CA ASN A 108 16.32 36.57 -6.12
C ASN A 108 17.26 36.18 -7.25
N SER A 109 16.91 36.63 -8.44
CA SER A 109 17.74 36.63 -9.63
C SER A 109 19.17 37.02 -9.23
N GLN A 110 20.06 36.05 -9.08
CA GLN A 110 21.48 36.35 -9.09
C GLN A 110 21.92 36.37 -10.56
N PRO A 111 22.62 37.43 -10.98
CA PRO A 111 23.13 37.59 -12.33
C PRO A 111 24.18 36.54 -12.71
#